data_AF-A0AAV0B524-F1
#
_entry.id   AF-A0AAV0B524-F1
#
_cell.length_a   1.000
_cell.length_b   1.000
_cell.length_c   1.000
_cell.angle_alpha   90.00
_cell.angle_beta   90.00
_cell.angle_gamma   90.00
#
_symmetry.space_group_name_H-M   'P 1'
#
loop_
_entity.id
_entity.type
_entity.pdbx_description
1 polymer ?
#
loop_
_entity_poly.entity_id
_entity_poly.type
_entity_poly.pdbx_seq_one_letter_code
_entity_poly.pdbx_strand_id
1 'polypeptide(L)'
;MDSPVYHDTDRSGISQPGTIVDKFIGDPFLYNFFIQSQASLIGTSCPSRYIVLKDEINHTIDDLQKIANLVSSGFQRATKPVEIATPTYYANLVATSAKKWNMSDGNGSTVFTTN
;
A
#
# COMPACT_ATOMS: atom_id res chain seq x y z
N MET A 1 -26.17 25.72 6.80
CA MET A 1 -24.95 25.14 7.38
C MET A 1 -24.64 23.93 6.52
N ASP A 2 -24.05 24.19 5.37
CA ASP A 2 -23.89 23.19 4.34
C ASP A 2 -22.59 22.44 4.66
N SER A 3 -22.73 21.20 5.13
CA SER A 3 -21.63 20.25 5.19
C SER A 3 -21.04 20.13 3.78
N PRO A 4 -19.72 20.23 3.58
CA PRO A 4 -19.13 20.09 2.26
C PRO A 4 -19.48 18.70 1.73
N VAL A 5 -20.28 18.67 0.66
CA VAL A 5 -20.68 17.44 -0.03
C VAL A 5 -19.44 16.93 -0.75
N TYR A 6 -18.81 15.89 -0.19
CA TYR A 6 -17.60 15.28 -0.73
C TYR A 6 -17.97 14.46 -1.98
N HIS A 7 -18.03 15.13 -3.14
CA HIS A 7 -18.27 14.49 -4.43
C HIS A 7 -16.97 13.88 -4.96
N ASP A 8 -16.63 12.70 -4.47
CA ASP A 8 -15.30 12.10 -4.69
C ASP A 8 -15.38 10.67 -5.23
N THR A 9 -16.35 10.42 -6.11
CA THR A 9 -16.50 9.14 -6.81
C THR A 9 -16.14 9.28 -8.29
N ASP A 10 -15.27 8.41 -8.79
CA ASP A 10 -15.02 8.24 -10.21
C ASP A 10 -16.28 7.67 -10.92
N ARG A 11 -16.33 7.69 -12.27
CA ARG A 11 -17.44 7.12 -13.09
C ARG A 11 -17.75 5.66 -12.77
N SER A 12 -16.80 4.94 -12.17
CA SER A 12 -16.92 3.57 -11.71
C SER A 12 -17.61 3.41 -10.35
N GLY A 13 -17.94 4.51 -9.66
CA GLY A 13 -18.50 4.50 -8.29
C GLY A 13 -17.45 4.29 -7.20
N ILE A 14 -16.16 4.29 -7.56
CA ILE A 14 -15.03 4.08 -6.65
C ILE A 14 -14.50 5.43 -6.17
N SER A 15 -14.04 5.50 -4.91
CA SER A 15 -13.40 6.71 -4.37
C SER A 15 -12.20 7.15 -5.23
N GLN A 16 -11.99 8.44 -5.36
CA GLN A 16 -10.85 8.98 -6.12
C GLN A 16 -9.50 8.50 -5.56
N PRO A 17 -8.48 8.28 -6.40
CA PRO A 17 -7.14 8.01 -5.92
C PRO A 17 -6.60 9.22 -5.15
N GLY A 18 -6.03 8.96 -3.97
CA GLY A 18 -5.57 9.97 -3.03
C GLY A 18 -6.56 10.26 -1.89
N THR A 19 -7.73 9.63 -1.86
CA THR A 19 -8.66 9.77 -0.73
C THR A 19 -8.02 9.20 0.54
N ILE A 20 -8.04 10.01 1.60
CA ILE A 20 -7.54 9.66 2.93
C ILE A 20 -8.72 9.66 3.90
N VAL A 21 -8.85 8.58 4.67
CA VAL A 21 -9.89 8.43 5.69
C VAL A 21 -9.23 8.27 7.04
N ASP A 22 -9.37 9.32 7.86
CA ASP A 22 -8.76 9.42 9.19
C ASP A 22 -9.83 9.62 10.30
N LYS A 23 -11.04 10.05 9.94
CA LYS A 23 -12.10 10.34 10.91
C LYS A 23 -13.03 9.13 11.12
N PHE A 24 -13.34 8.84 12.39
CA PHE A 24 -14.38 7.91 12.89
C PHE A 24 -14.15 6.39 12.77
N ILE A 25 -13.19 5.93 11.96
CA ILE A 25 -12.98 4.48 11.70
C ILE A 25 -11.68 3.95 12.35
N GLY A 26 -10.84 4.86 12.86
CA GLY A 26 -9.55 4.53 13.47
C GLY A 26 -9.62 4.00 14.91
N ASP A 27 -8.47 3.55 15.41
CA ASP A 27 -8.35 3.15 16.82
C ASP A 27 -8.30 4.41 17.69
N PRO A 28 -9.03 4.48 18.82
CA PRO A 28 -9.07 5.68 19.66
C PRO A 28 -7.76 5.97 20.42
N PHE A 29 -6.87 4.98 20.54
CA PHE A 29 -5.60 5.10 21.26
C PHE A 29 -4.38 5.09 20.34
N LEU A 30 -4.48 4.41 19.19
CA LEU A 30 -3.41 4.31 18.20
C LEU A 30 -3.69 5.21 17.00
N TYR A 31 -2.71 6.01 16.61
CA TYR A 31 -2.79 6.79 15.39
C TYR A 31 -2.76 5.88 14.17
N ASN A 32 -3.90 5.78 13.49
CA ASN A 32 -4.02 5.05 12.24
C ASN A 32 -4.94 5.77 11.26
N PHE A 33 -4.64 5.61 9.97
CA PHE A 33 -5.40 6.20 8.88
C PHE A 33 -5.43 5.25 7.69
N PHE A 34 -6.43 5.41 6.84
CA PHE A 34 -6.56 4.65 5.59
C PHE A 34 -6.27 5.54 4.40
N ILE A 35 -5.50 5.03 3.44
CA ILE A 35 -5.23 5.72 2.19
C ILE A 35 -5.60 4.81 1.02
N GLN A 36 -6.35 5.37 0.08
CA GLN A 36 -6.52 4.77 -1.23
C GLN A 36 -5.61 5.49 -2.24
N SER A 37 -4.35 5.06 -2.35
CA SER A 37 -3.37 5.73 -3.24
C SER A 37 -3.58 5.45 -4.73
N GLN A 38 -4.22 4.33 -5.09
CA GLN A 38 -4.38 3.90 -6.47
C GLN A 38 -5.83 3.92 -6.95
N ALA A 39 -6.02 4.14 -8.26
CA ALA A 39 -7.32 3.97 -8.90
C ALA A 39 -7.55 2.48 -9.14
N SER A 40 -8.63 1.94 -8.59
CA SER A 40 -9.02 0.56 -8.84
C SER A 40 -9.70 0.45 -10.20
N LEU A 41 -9.18 -0.44 -11.06
CA LEU A 41 -9.68 -0.60 -12.42
C LEU A 41 -10.95 -1.46 -12.49
N ILE A 42 -11.09 -2.43 -11.58
CA ILE A 42 -12.21 -3.39 -11.55
C ILE A 42 -12.57 -3.68 -10.08
N GLY A 43 -13.86 -3.66 -9.76
CA GLY A 43 -14.37 -4.04 -8.44
C GLY A 43 -14.33 -2.90 -7.41
N THR A 44 -14.25 -3.26 -6.13
CA THR A 44 -14.16 -2.30 -5.03
C THR A 44 -12.70 -2.04 -4.68
N SER A 45 -12.34 -0.79 -4.39
CA SER A 45 -10.99 -0.46 -3.92
C SER A 45 -10.71 -1.04 -2.54
N CYS A 46 -9.51 -1.60 -2.36
CA CYS A 46 -8.99 -1.98 -1.05
C CYS A 46 -8.08 -0.83 -0.55
N PRO A 47 -8.51 -0.04 0.44
CA PRO A 47 -7.66 1.00 1.00
C PRO A 47 -6.62 0.38 1.95
N SER A 48 -5.38 0.89 1.90
CA SER A 48 -4.31 0.46 2.79
C SER A 48 -4.40 1.17 4.14
N ARG A 49 -4.34 0.39 5.24
CA ARG A 49 -4.28 0.91 6.60
C ARG A 49 -2.83 1.15 7.03
N TYR A 50 -2.53 2.36 7.46
CA TYR A 50 -1.25 2.73 8.05
C TYR A 50 -1.43 2.96 9.54
N ILE A 51 -0.51 2.41 10.35
CA ILE A 51 -0.51 2.54 11.81
C ILE A 51 0.85 3.12 12.21
N VAL A 52 0.83 4.24 12.91
CA VAL A 52 2.05 4.85 13.45
C VAL A 52 2.35 4.20 14.79
N LEU A 53 3.37 3.34 14.81
CA LEU A 53 3.79 2.64 16.03
C LEU A 53 4.71 3.50 16.90
N LYS A 54 5.55 4.32 16.26
CA LYS A 54 6.54 5.16 16.92
C LYS A 54 6.89 6.34 16.02
N ASP A 55 6.83 7.54 16.60
CA ASP A 55 7.31 8.77 15.97
C ASP A 55 8.20 9.51 16.97
N GLU A 56 9.45 9.78 16.59
CA GLU A 56 10.44 10.52 17.39
C GLU A 56 10.67 11.94 16.85
N ILE A 57 10.18 12.23 15.65
CA ILE A 57 10.41 13.49 14.93
C ILE A 57 9.22 14.46 15.11
N ASN A 58 8.12 13.99 15.73
CA ASN A 58 6.89 14.74 15.98
C ASN A 58 6.28 15.29 14.68
N HIS A 59 6.07 14.42 13.70
CA HIS A 59 5.40 14.79 12.46
C HIS A 59 3.92 15.11 12.69
N THR A 60 3.39 16.05 11.90
CA THR A 60 1.94 16.22 11.82
C THR A 60 1.31 15.06 11.05
N ILE A 61 0.05 14.75 11.36
CA ILE A 61 -0.70 13.67 10.69
C ILE A 61 -0.79 13.94 9.17
N ASP A 62 -1.05 15.19 8.79
CA ASP A 62 -1.12 15.61 7.39
C ASP A 62 0.21 15.36 6.65
N ASP A 63 1.35 15.55 7.33
CA ASP A 63 2.66 15.29 6.73
C ASP A 63 2.90 13.79 6.56
N LEU A 64 2.53 12.97 7.54
CA LEU A 64 2.63 11.50 7.43
C LEU A 64 1.75 10.96 6.30
N GLN A 65 0.54 11.49 6.15
CA GLN A 65 -0.36 11.12 5.07
C GLN A 65 0.21 11.51 3.69
N LYS A 66 0.78 12.71 3.56
CA LYS A 66 1.46 13.16 2.32
C LYS A 66 2.66 12.28 1.99
N ILE A 67 3.51 11.98 2.98
CA ILE A 67 4.68 11.12 2.80
C ILE A 67 4.25 9.73 2.36
N ALA A 68 3.25 9.13 3.02
CA ALA A 68 2.74 7.82 2.65
C ALA A 68 2.23 7.80 1.20
N ASN A 69 1.46 8.81 0.79
CA ASN A 69 0.95 8.90 -0.57
C ASN A 69 2.06 9.12 -1.62
N LEU A 70 3.06 9.95 -1.28
CA LEU A 70 4.23 10.19 -2.12
C LEU A 70 5.05 8.90 -2.30
N VAL A 71 5.33 8.19 -1.21
CA VAL A 71 6.09 6.94 -1.22
C VAL A 71 5.36 5.88 -2.06
N SER A 72 4.03 5.81 -2.01
CA SER A 72 3.26 4.87 -2.83
C SER A 72 3.29 5.18 -4.33
N SER A 73 3.52 6.45 -4.68
CA SER A 73 3.64 6.91 -6.08
C SER A 73 5.04 6.73 -6.65
N GLY A 74 6.06 6.53 -5.81
CA GLY A 74 7.47 6.38 -6.22
C GLY A 74 7.88 5.01 -6.76
N PHE A 75 6.93 4.14 -7.11
CA PHE A 75 7.23 2.80 -7.58
C PHE A 75 7.79 2.82 -9.02
N GLN A 76 9.00 2.30 -9.21
CA GLN A 76 9.70 2.43 -10.50
C GLN A 76 9.21 1.45 -11.58
N ARG A 77 8.58 0.34 -11.20
CA ARG A 77 8.15 -0.70 -12.17
C ARG A 77 6.80 -0.38 -12.82
N ALA A 78 6.04 0.57 -12.30
CA ALA A 78 4.76 0.99 -12.87
C ALA A 78 4.63 2.50 -12.84
N THR A 79 4.01 3.08 -13.87
CA THR A 79 3.71 4.53 -13.94
C THR A 79 2.45 4.91 -13.17
N LYS A 80 1.98 4.03 -12.30
CA LYS A 80 0.76 4.19 -11.51
C LYS A 80 1.11 4.04 -10.02
N PRO A 81 0.46 4.82 -9.14
CA PRO A 81 0.61 4.64 -7.71
C PRO A 81 0.17 3.22 -7.32
N VAL A 82 0.85 2.66 -6.34
CA VAL A 82 0.56 1.32 -5.79
C VAL A 82 -0.37 1.47 -4.58
N GLU A 83 -1.04 0.39 -4.17
CA GLU A 83 -1.86 0.38 -2.95
C GLU A 83 -1.05 0.60 -1.67
N ILE A 84 0.08 -0.11 -1.58
CA ILE A 84 0.99 -0.13 -0.43
C ILE A 84 2.24 0.67 -0.71
N ALA A 85 2.89 1.15 0.36
CA ALA A 85 4.18 1.81 0.27
C ALA A 85 5.20 1.00 -0.57
N THR A 86 5.80 1.66 -1.55
CA THR A 86 6.85 1.14 -2.44
C THR A 86 7.93 0.29 -1.73
N PRO A 87 8.53 0.71 -0.59
CA PRO A 87 9.54 -0.10 0.09
C PRO A 87 8.98 -1.43 0.62
N THR A 88 7.75 -1.46 1.12
CA THR A 88 7.09 -2.69 1.56
C THR A 88 6.87 -3.64 0.39
N TYR A 89 6.50 -3.10 -0.77
CA TYR A 89 6.37 -3.89 -1.99
C TYR A 89 7.72 -4.50 -2.42
N TYR A 90 8.81 -3.72 -2.38
CA TYR A 90 10.14 -4.24 -2.68
C TYR A 90 10.60 -5.31 -1.68
N ALA A 91 10.34 -5.13 -0.39
CA ALA A 91 10.66 -6.13 0.62
C ALA A 91 9.97 -7.47 0.31
N ASN A 92 8.71 -7.45 -0.14
CA ASN A 92 7.99 -8.66 -0.52
C ASN A 92 8.59 -9.34 -1.77
N LEU A 93 9.03 -8.56 -2.76
CA LEU A 93 9.73 -9.10 -3.94
C LEU A 93 11.05 -9.78 -3.55
N VAL A 94 11.82 -9.15 -2.66
CA VAL A 94 13.09 -9.72 -2.16
C VAL A 94 12.81 -10.98 -1.35
N ALA A 95 11.83 -10.97 -0.44
CA ALA A 95 11.45 -12.14 0.34
C ALA A 95 10.98 -13.31 -0.54
N THR A 96 10.19 -13.03 -1.58
CA THR A 96 9.75 -14.04 -2.56
C THR A 96 10.94 -14.60 -3.34
N SER A 97 11.90 -13.74 -3.69
CA SER A 97 13.12 -14.15 -4.39
C SER A 97 13.98 -15.02 -3.49
N ALA A 98 14.28 -14.59 -2.27
CA ALA A 98 15.04 -15.38 -1.29
C ALA A 98 14.39 -16.75 -1.02
N LYS A 99 13.06 -16.82 -0.90
CA LYS A 99 12.34 -18.10 -0.75
C LYS A 99 12.59 -19.05 -1.92
N LYS A 100 12.63 -18.55 -3.15
CA LYS A 100 12.91 -19.37 -4.34
C LYS A 100 14.33 -19.94 -4.33
N TRP A 101 15.30 -19.15 -3.88
CA TRP A 101 16.70 -19.60 -3.77
C TRP A 101 16.84 -20.66 -2.68
N ASN A 102 16.24 -20.46 -1.51
CA ASN A 102 16.27 -21.46 -0.44
C ASN A 102 15.57 -22.78 -0.84
N MET A 103 14.60 -22.72 -1.76
CA MET A 103 13.94 -23.92 -2.31
C MET A 103 14.79 -24.65 -3.36
N SER A 104 15.66 -23.97 -4.11
CA SER A 104 16.56 -24.65 -5.06
C SER A 104 17.67 -25.43 -4.34
N ASP A 105 18.11 -24.95 -3.18
CA ASP A 105 19.20 -25.59 -2.42
C ASP A 105 18.74 -26.84 -1.64
N GLY A 106 17.44 -26.95 -1.39
CA GLY A 106 16.82 -28.12 -0.74
C GLY A 106 16.53 -29.29 -1.68
N ASN A 107 16.79 -29.16 -2.99
CA ASN A 107 16.50 -30.19 -3.99
C ASN A 107 17.78 -30.62 -4.71
N GLY A 108 18.74 -31.14 -3.93
CA GLY A 108 19.88 -31.88 -4.45
C GLY A 108 19.48 -33.26 -4.98
N SER A 109 18.61 -33.32 -6.01
CA SER A 109 18.46 -34.45 -6.94
C SER A 109 17.30 -34.21 -7.91
N THR A 110 17.58 -33.58 -9.06
CA THR A 110 16.90 -33.96 -10.30
C THR A 110 17.98 -34.27 -11.32
N VAL A 111 18.44 -35.52 -11.27
CA VAL A 111 19.15 -36.20 -12.34
C VAL A 111 18.33 -36.01 -13.62
N PHE A 112 18.79 -35.13 -14.52
CA PHE A 112 18.37 -35.17 -15.91
C PHE A 112 19.12 -36.33 -16.57
N THR A 113 18.61 -37.55 -16.36
CA THR A 113 18.87 -38.66 -17.26
C THR A 113 17.85 -38.57 -18.39
N THR A 114 18.32 -38.26 -19.59
CA THR A 114 17.57 -38.52 -20.82
C THR A 114 18.50 -39.27 -21.76
N ASN A 115 18.06 -40.47 -22.15
CA ASN A 115 18.68 -41.31 -23.18
C ASN A 115 18.87 -40.57 -24.51
#